data_AF-A0A376FFT2-F1
#
_entry.id   AF-A0A376FFT2-F1
#
_cell.length_a   1.000
_cell.length_b   1.000
_cell.length_c   1.000
_cell.angle_alpha   90.00
_cell.angle_beta   90.00
_cell.angle_gamma   90.00
#
_symmetry.space_group_name_H-M   'P 1'
#
loop_
_entity.id
_entity.type
_entity.pdbx_description
1 polymer ?
#
loop_
_entity_poly.entity_id
_entity_poly.type
_entity_poly.pdbx_seq_one_letter_code
_entity_poly.pdbx_strand_id
1 'polypeptide(L)'
;MVMRNVQNDVVNQAWTNLQEAGIVIDRNTLAVRMIKELRSSLTLFEQEGLAPFLSRWEKLDNFINRPVKLLIGDKEIYGTSRGIDAQGALLLEQDGVIKPWMGGEISLRSAE
;
A
#
# COMPACT_ATOMS: atom_id res chain seq x y z
N MET A 1 -16.12 20.00 7.45
CA MET A 1 -15.26 20.79 6.54
C MET A 1 -14.68 19.80 5.54
N VAL A 2 -15.11 19.89 4.28
CA VAL A 2 -14.66 19.00 3.21
C VAL A 2 -13.29 19.51 2.74
N MET A 3 -12.30 18.64 2.53
CA MET A 3 -11.10 18.99 1.75
C MET A 3 -11.56 19.20 0.31
N ARG A 4 -11.98 20.42 -0.02
CA ARG A 4 -12.49 20.76 -1.35
C ARG A 4 -11.41 21.20 -2.32
N ASN A 5 -10.26 21.64 -1.80
CA ASN A 5 -9.17 22.16 -2.61
C ASN A 5 -7.86 21.51 -2.15
N VAL A 6 -7.27 20.71 -3.03
CA VAL A 6 -5.89 20.27 -2.92
C VAL A 6 -5.08 21.07 -3.92
N GLN A 7 -3.92 21.60 -3.53
CA GLN A 7 -3.08 22.32 -4.47
C GLN A 7 -2.42 21.32 -5.42
N ASN A 8 -2.53 21.55 -6.74
CA ASN A 8 -2.09 20.60 -7.78
C ASN A 8 -0.58 20.37 -7.80
N ASP A 9 0.20 21.32 -7.26
CA ASP A 9 1.64 21.19 -7.05
C ASP A 9 1.99 20.24 -5.89
N VAL A 10 1.04 19.98 -4.97
CA VAL A 10 1.23 19.11 -3.80
C VAL A 10 0.68 17.70 -4.06
N VAL A 11 -0.50 17.57 -4.69
CA VAL A 11 -1.09 16.28 -5.07
C VAL A 11 -1.33 16.27 -6.57
N ASN A 12 -0.42 15.59 -7.27
CA ASN A 12 -0.37 15.52 -8.72
C ASN A 12 -0.87 14.19 -9.30
N GLN A 13 -1.56 13.38 -8.48
CA GLN A 13 -2.11 12.08 -8.86
C GLN A 13 -3.61 12.03 -8.53
N ALA A 14 -4.31 11.08 -9.16
CA ALA A 14 -5.70 10.81 -8.83
C ALA A 14 -5.85 10.52 -7.33
N TRP A 15 -6.82 11.18 -6.70
CA TRP A 15 -7.11 11.06 -5.27
C TRP A 15 -8.62 10.90 -5.05
N THR A 16 -8.99 10.40 -3.89
CA THR A 16 -10.40 10.32 -3.45
C THR A 16 -10.50 10.53 -1.95
N ASN A 17 -11.72 10.72 -1.44
CA ASN A 17 -12.00 10.81 -0.01
C ASN A 17 -13.14 9.87 0.41
N LEU A 18 -13.26 9.62 1.72
CA LEU A 18 -14.30 8.73 2.26
C LEU A 18 -15.72 9.15 1.89
N GLN A 19 -15.99 10.46 1.78
CA GLN A 19 -17.32 10.95 1.44
C GLN A 19 -17.70 10.65 -0.01
N GLU A 20 -16.77 10.74 -0.96
CA GLU A 20 -16.95 10.32 -2.35
C GLU A 20 -17.18 8.81 -2.48
N ALA A 21 -16.61 8.03 -1.56
CA ALA A 21 -16.88 6.60 -1.42
C ALA A 21 -18.20 6.29 -0.68
N GLY A 22 -19.02 7.30 -0.36
CA GLY A 22 -20.30 7.13 0.33
C GLY A 22 -20.21 6.90 1.85
N ILE A 23 -19.03 7.12 2.44
CA ILE A 23 -18.76 6.88 3.86
C ILE A 23 -18.81 8.20 4.63
N VAL A 24 -19.77 8.32 5.55
CA VAL A 24 -19.86 9.44 6.50
C VAL A 24 -19.37 8.96 7.86
N ILE A 25 -18.28 9.56 8.36
CA ILE A 25 -17.69 9.21 9.65
C ILE A 25 -17.26 10.47 10.41
N ASP A 26 -17.47 10.45 11.72
CA ASP A 26 -16.94 11.47 12.61
C ASP A 26 -15.40 11.36 12.71
N ARG A 27 -14.72 12.49 12.59
CA ARG A 27 -13.25 12.56 12.56
C ARG A 27 -12.63 12.11 13.89
N ASN A 28 -13.24 12.48 15.01
CA ASN A 28 -12.72 12.10 16.32
C ASN A 28 -12.89 10.59 16.56
N THR A 29 -14.02 10.04 16.15
CA THR A 29 -14.31 8.61 16.18
C THR A 29 -13.30 7.82 15.34
N LEU A 30 -13.01 8.27 14.11
CA LEU A 30 -12.00 7.66 13.26
C LEU A 30 -10.62 7.73 13.92
N ALA A 31 -10.22 8.90 14.42
CA ALA A 31 -8.91 9.08 15.06
C ALA A 31 -8.73 8.17 16.28
N VAL A 32 -9.73 8.08 17.16
CA VAL A 32 -9.69 7.21 18.34
C VAL A 32 -9.57 5.74 17.93
N ARG A 33 -10.32 5.30 16.91
CA ARG A 33 -10.22 3.92 16.39
C ARG A 33 -8.83 3.65 15.81
N MET A 34 -8.33 4.52 14.94
CA MET A 34 -7.00 4.36 14.34
C MET A 34 -5.89 4.28 15.39
N ILE A 35 -5.90 5.16 16.40
CA ILE A 35 -4.89 5.15 17.46
C ILE A 35 -4.91 3.83 18.23
N LYS A 36 -6.10 3.31 18.57
CA LYS A 36 -6.23 2.03 19.28
C LYS A 36 -5.71 0.86 18.44
N GLU A 37 -6.16 0.76 17.19
CA GLU A 37 -5.76 -0.34 16.29
C GLU A 37 -4.27 -0.29 15.94
N LEU A 38 -3.70 0.90 15.75
CA LEU A 38 -2.27 1.07 15.49
C LEU A 38 -1.43 0.66 16.69
N ARG A 39 -1.81 1.05 17.92
CA ARG A 39 -1.10 0.62 19.13
C ARG A 39 -1.11 -0.91 19.27
N SER A 40 -2.28 -1.53 19.12
CA SER A 40 -2.42 -2.99 19.18
C SER A 40 -1.59 -3.68 18.09
N SER A 41 -1.62 -3.16 16.86
CA SER A 41 -0.90 -3.75 15.73
C SER A 41 0.62 -3.58 15.88
N LEU A 42 1.09 -2.44 16.38
CA LEU A 42 2.53 -2.22 16.62
C LEU A 42 3.06 -3.11 17.73
N THR A 43 2.31 -3.30 18.82
CA THR A 43 2.67 -4.26 19.87
C THR A 43 2.76 -5.68 19.34
N LEU A 44 1.80 -6.11 18.50
CA LEU A 44 1.86 -7.42 17.86
C LEU A 44 3.07 -7.54 16.93
N PHE A 45 3.35 -6.52 16.12
CA PHE A 45 4.48 -6.50 15.20
C PHE A 45 5.83 -6.56 15.93
N GLU A 46 5.96 -5.87 17.06
CA GLU A 46 7.16 -5.92 17.90
C GLU A 46 7.45 -7.33 18.44
N GLN A 47 6.39 -8.11 18.71
CA GLN A 47 6.50 -9.46 19.29
C GLN A 47 6.67 -10.56 18.25
N GLU A 48 5.91 -10.48 17.15
CA GLU A 48 5.75 -11.58 16.18
C GLU A 48 6.24 -11.21 14.76
N GLY A 49 6.68 -9.96 14.56
CA GLY A 49 7.07 -9.44 13.26
C GLY A 49 5.90 -9.38 12.27
N LEU A 50 6.20 -9.61 10.98
CA LEU A 50 5.23 -9.49 9.90
C LEU A 50 4.29 -10.70 9.76
N ALA A 51 4.65 -11.86 10.33
CA ALA A 51 3.96 -13.12 10.08
C ALA A 51 2.43 -13.07 10.32
N PRO A 52 1.90 -12.45 11.40
CA PRO A 52 0.46 -12.35 11.63
C PRO A 52 -0.28 -11.49 10.59
N PHE A 53 0.46 -10.67 9.84
CA PHE A 53 -0.09 -9.71 8.87
C PHE A 53 -0.09 -10.24 7.43
N LEU A 54 0.69 -11.28 7.10
CA LEU A 54 0.84 -11.77 5.72
C LEU A 54 -0.49 -12.19 5.09
N SER A 55 -1.30 -12.98 5.80
CA SER A 55 -2.63 -13.41 5.30
C SER A 55 -3.64 -12.27 5.22
N ARG A 56 -3.44 -11.20 6.00
CA ARG A 56 -4.27 -9.98 5.94
C ARG A 56 -3.85 -9.10 4.77
N TRP A 57 -2.54 -9.02 4.49
CA TRP A 57 -1.99 -8.31 3.35
C TRP A 57 -2.54 -8.86 2.04
N GLU A 58 -2.46 -10.17 1.82
CA GLU A 58 -2.91 -10.81 0.56
C GLU A 58 -4.36 -10.44 0.19
N LYS A 59 -5.24 -10.32 1.18
CA LYS A 59 -6.66 -9.96 0.99
C LYS A 59 -6.88 -8.49 0.64
N LEU A 60 -5.92 -7.63 0.98
CA LEU A 60 -6.01 -6.17 0.84
C LEU A 60 -5.08 -5.65 -0.26
N ASP A 61 -4.25 -6.51 -0.85
CA ASP A 61 -3.29 -6.13 -1.88
C ASP A 61 -4.03 -5.67 -3.14
N ASN A 62 -3.94 -4.37 -3.42
CA ASN A 62 -4.61 -3.75 -4.56
C ASN A 62 -4.01 -4.17 -5.92
N PHE A 63 -2.77 -4.65 -5.94
CA PHE A 63 -2.01 -4.94 -7.15
C PHE A 63 -1.69 -6.42 -7.35
N ILE A 64 -2.01 -7.30 -6.40
CA ILE A 64 -1.75 -8.73 -6.53
C ILE A 64 -2.28 -9.28 -7.86
N ASN A 65 -1.42 -10.01 -8.56
CA ASN A 65 -1.66 -10.60 -9.88
C ASN A 65 -1.96 -9.60 -11.01
N ARG A 66 -1.62 -8.31 -10.84
CA ARG A 66 -1.79 -7.27 -11.87
C ARG A 66 -0.46 -6.86 -12.49
N PRO A 67 -0.44 -6.45 -13.77
CA PRO A 67 0.68 -5.75 -14.37
C PRO A 67 0.96 -4.45 -13.64
N VAL A 68 2.21 -4.24 -13.28
CA VAL A 68 2.68 -3.08 -12.54
C VAL A 68 3.99 -2.58 -13.12
N LYS A 69 4.27 -1.30 -12.89
CA LYS A 69 5.60 -0.76 -13.04
C LYS A 69 6.15 -0.34 -11.68
N LEU A 70 7.38 -0.79 -11.42
CA LEU A 70 8.16 -0.51 -10.24
C LEU A 70 9.19 0.57 -10.58
N LEU A 71 9.10 1.71 -9.91
CA LEU A 71 10.03 2.83 -10.07
C LEU A 71 11.15 2.69 -9.04
N ILE A 72 12.42 2.63 -9.48
CA ILE A 72 13.61 2.51 -8.63
C ILE A 72 14.64 3.57 -9.08
N GLY A 73 14.73 4.68 -8.35
CA GLY A 73 15.45 5.85 -8.83
C GLY A 73 14.92 6.26 -10.21
N ASP A 74 15.79 6.37 -11.21
CA ASP A 74 15.42 6.69 -12.59
C ASP A 74 15.02 5.47 -13.45
N LYS A 75 14.98 4.27 -12.87
CA LYS A 75 14.66 3.03 -13.60
C LYS A 75 13.20 2.67 -13.43
N GLU A 76 12.55 2.29 -14.53
CA GLU A 76 11.25 1.65 -14.52
C GLU A 76 11.41 0.15 -14.81
N ILE A 77 10.83 -0.69 -13.95
CA ILE A 77 10.83 -2.15 -14.09
C ILE A 77 9.38 -2.61 -14.21
N TYR A 78 9.05 -3.25 -15.32
CA TYR A 78 7.71 -3.74 -15.62
C TYR A 78 7.60 -5.22 -15.26
N GLY A 79 6.47 -5.63 -14.68
CA GLY A 79 6.22 -7.04 -14.35
C GLY A 79 4.84 -7.27 -13.78
N THR A 80 4.57 -8.48 -13.31
CA THR A 80 3.33 -8.80 -12.60
C THR A 80 3.59 -8.89 -11.10
N SER A 81 2.82 -8.17 -10.28
CA SER A 81 2.93 -8.28 -8.82
C SER A 81 2.42 -9.65 -8.35
N ARG A 82 3.18 -10.29 -7.46
CA ARG A 82 2.84 -11.57 -6.82
C ARG A 82 2.72 -11.42 -5.29
N GLY A 83 2.44 -10.21 -4.82
CA GLY A 83 2.33 -9.90 -3.40
C GLY A 83 3.68 -9.63 -2.77
N ILE A 84 3.85 -10.03 -1.51
CA ILE A 84 5.07 -9.84 -0.73
C ILE A 84 5.59 -11.15 -0.15
N ASP A 85 6.89 -11.24 0.11
CA ASP A 85 7.48 -12.34 0.85
C ASP A 85 7.33 -12.17 2.38
N ALA A 86 7.87 -13.13 3.14
CA ALA A 86 7.80 -13.13 4.60
C ALA A 86 8.57 -11.97 5.27
N GLN A 87 9.46 -11.30 4.53
CA GLN A 87 10.21 -10.11 4.97
C GLN A 87 9.52 -8.81 4.53
N GLY A 88 8.47 -8.89 3.71
CA GLY A 88 7.75 -7.75 3.16
C GLY A 88 8.32 -7.22 1.85
N ALA A 89 9.22 -7.94 1.19
CA ALA A 89 9.72 -7.56 -0.13
C ALA A 89 8.63 -7.77 -1.18
N LEU A 90 8.48 -6.83 -2.12
CA LEU A 90 7.60 -7.00 -3.27
C LEU A 90 8.10 -8.14 -4.15
N LEU A 91 7.24 -9.09 -4.46
CA LEU A 91 7.51 -10.16 -5.43
C LEU A 91 7.05 -9.71 -6.82
N LEU A 92 8.01 -9.51 -7.73
CA LEU A 92 7.73 -9.11 -9.10
C LEU A 92 8.12 -10.24 -10.07
N GLU A 93 7.17 -10.67 -10.89
CA GLU A 93 7.39 -11.65 -11.94
C GLU A 93 7.71 -10.97 -13.28
N GLN A 94 8.79 -11.42 -13.93
CA GLN A 94 9.18 -11.05 -15.28
C GLN A 94 9.59 -12.32 -16.02
N ASP A 95 8.98 -12.59 -17.18
CA ASP A 95 9.31 -13.76 -18.03
C ASP A 95 9.30 -15.11 -17.26
N GLY A 96 8.35 -15.28 -16.34
CA GLY A 96 8.22 -16.48 -15.50
C GLY A 96 9.20 -16.55 -14.31
N VAL A 97 10.06 -15.55 -14.13
CA VAL A 97 11.01 -15.46 -13.02
C VAL A 97 10.51 -14.46 -11.98
N ILE A 98 10.32 -14.93 -10.74
CA ILE A 98 9.93 -14.08 -9.60
C ILE A 98 11.18 -13.60 -8.87
N LYS A 99 11.29 -12.28 -8.66
CA LYS A 99 12.38 -11.66 -7.90
C LYS A 99 11.82 -10.80 -6.76
N PRO A 100 12.40 -10.88 -5.55
CA PRO A 100 12.04 -10.00 -4.44
C PRO A 100 12.70 -8.63 -4.57
N TRP A 101 11.97 -7.59 -4.18
CA TRP A 101 12.41 -6.19 -4.18
C TRP A 101 12.14 -5.55 -2.80
N MET A 102 13.19 -5.24 -2.06
CA MET A 102 13.13 -4.61 -0.73
C MET A 102 13.19 -3.08 -0.82
N GLY A 103 12.40 -2.41 0.03
CA GLY A 103 12.15 -0.98 -0.05
C GLY A 103 13.22 -0.06 0.53
N GLY A 104 13.61 0.94 -0.27
CA GLY A 104 14.14 2.23 0.17
C GLY A 104 13.43 3.36 -0.61
N GLU A 105 13.48 3.29 -1.95
CA GLU A 105 12.83 4.24 -2.87
C GLU A 105 12.09 3.49 -4.00
N ILE A 106 11.18 2.58 -3.64
CA ILE A 106 10.34 1.89 -4.63
C ILE A 106 8.93 2.46 -4.65
N SER A 107 8.46 2.87 -5.83
CA SER A 107 7.07 3.26 -6.06
C SER A 107 6.40 2.26 -6.99
N LEU A 108 5.29 1.67 -6.53
CA LEU A 108 4.49 0.74 -7.30
C LEU A 108 3.33 1.47 -7.99
N ARG A 109 3.20 1.28 -9.30
CA ARG A 109 2.16 1.91 -10.12
C ARG A 109 1.47 0.87 -11.00
N SER A 110 0.23 1.15 -11.39
CA SER A 110 -0.40 0.44 -12.50
C SER A 110 0.44 0.62 -13.77
N ALA A 111 0.54 -0.43 -14.57
CA ALA A 111 1.18 -0.37 -15.89
C ALA A 111 0.18 -0.07 -17.03
N GLU A 112 -1.06 0.28 -16.68
CA GLU A 112 -2.09 0.81 -17.60
C GLU A 112 -1.74 2.19 -18.15
#